data_AF-A0A9D1K375-F1
#
_entry.id   AF-A0A9D1K375-F1
#
_cell.length_a   1.000
_cell.length_b   1.000
_cell.length_c   1.000
_cell.angle_alpha   90.00
_cell.angle_beta   90.00
_cell.angle_gamma   90.00
#
_symmetry.space_group_name_H-M   'P 1'
#
loop_
_entity.id
_entity.type
_entity.pdbx_description
1 polymer ?
#
loop_
_entity_poly.entity_id
_entity_poly.type
_entity_poly.pdbx_seq_one_letter_code
_entity_poly.pdbx_strand_id
1 'polypeptide(L)'
;MNILKKFIYSILALQEKILTKKLGKHLETSSANKTSKTVLASNVTLTLNAETEKNKEIVLNSVSEIVSGVKNNPYMLLEYIKTHGTKVVKLPNADKILSLIGEDEGLVCELCGSEAFYINIFTDSGFSFKSKPMFILRDGEIEPYYMLHQFYKWFALYKGLPGFDYNSQKLFKKYLNSPDTTGLENHTLEEMVGLKEAIARDNEAIDFTVNYAKSIDGSKNVLNKIKREGSAGI
;
A
#
# COMPACT_ATOMS: atom_id res chain seq x y z
N MET A 1 58.55 1.05 5.74
CA MET A 1 57.64 0.10 6.44
C MET A 1 56.47 0.77 7.21
N ASN A 2 56.36 2.12 7.27
CA ASN A 2 55.29 2.82 8.00
C ASN A 2 54.09 3.26 7.15
N ILE A 3 54.28 3.55 5.86
CA ILE A 3 53.20 4.09 5.00
C ILE A 3 52.19 3.00 4.62
N LEU A 4 52.67 1.79 4.32
CA LEU A 4 51.83 0.64 3.96
C LEU A 4 50.96 0.19 5.14
N LYS A 5 51.52 0.19 6.37
CA LYS A 5 50.76 -0.05 7.60
C LYS A 5 49.68 1.02 7.81
N LYS A 6 50.01 2.30 7.65
CA LYS A 6 49.08 3.42 7.83
C LYS A 6 47.92 3.39 6.82
N PHE A 7 48.19 2.97 5.59
CA PHE A 7 47.19 2.76 4.55
C PHE A 7 46.25 1.58 4.87
N ILE A 8 46.82 0.43 5.28
CA ILE A 8 46.03 -0.74 5.72
C ILE A 8 45.14 -0.38 6.92
N TYR A 9 45.67 0.35 7.92
CA TYR A 9 44.87 0.83 9.05
C TYR A 9 43.75 1.79 8.62
N SER A 10 43.95 2.61 7.59
CA SER A 10 42.92 3.51 7.08
C SER A 10 41.80 2.74 6.37
N ILE A 11 42.13 1.68 5.62
CA ILE A 11 41.13 0.77 5.02
C ILE A 11 40.37 0.02 6.11
N LEU A 12 41.06 -0.50 7.12
CA LEU A 12 40.44 -1.19 8.25
C LEU A 12 39.49 -0.27 9.03
N ALA A 13 39.89 0.98 9.30
CA ALA A 13 39.03 1.97 9.95
C ALA A 13 37.78 2.31 9.10
N LEU A 14 37.92 2.34 7.77
CA LEU A 14 36.78 2.53 6.86
C LEU A 14 35.84 1.32 6.89
N GLN A 15 36.40 0.10 6.88
CA GLN A 15 35.63 -1.14 7.00
C GLN A 15 34.91 -1.23 8.33
N GLU A 16 35.58 -0.90 9.43
CA GLU A 16 35.01 -0.83 10.78
C GLU A 16 33.84 0.15 10.80
N LYS A 17 34.02 1.37 10.27
CA LYS A 17 32.94 2.37 10.19
C LYS A 17 31.75 1.88 9.38
N ILE A 18 31.97 1.15 8.29
CA ILE A 18 30.90 0.55 7.48
C ILE A 18 30.20 -0.57 8.26
N LEU A 19 30.96 -1.44 8.94
CA LEU A 19 30.44 -2.53 9.76
C LEU A 19 29.64 -2.02 10.95
N THR A 20 30.12 -1.01 11.68
CA THR A 20 29.40 -0.39 12.79
C THR A 20 28.10 0.26 12.31
N LYS A 21 28.11 0.90 11.14
CA LYS A 21 26.89 1.48 10.55
C LYS A 21 25.89 0.41 10.12
N LYS A 22 26.36 -0.72 9.56
CA LYS A 22 25.50 -1.87 9.24
C LYS A 22 24.93 -2.50 10.50
N LEU A 23 25.76 -2.73 11.52
CA LEU A 23 25.34 -3.29 12.80
C LEU A 23 24.32 -2.37 13.49
N GLY A 24 24.58 -1.06 13.52
CA GLY A 24 23.68 -0.06 14.10
C GLY A 24 22.25 -0.11 13.55
N LYS A 25 22.09 -0.39 12.24
CA LYS A 25 20.77 -0.58 11.62
C LYS A 25 19.98 -1.76 12.20
N HIS A 26 20.66 -2.81 12.64
CA HIS A 26 20.03 -4.01 13.20
C HIS A 26 19.91 -3.97 14.72
N LEU A 27 20.45 -2.93 15.38
CA LEU A 27 20.35 -2.72 16.83
C LEU A 27 19.08 -1.95 17.23
N GLU A 28 18.29 -1.46 16.27
CA GLU A 28 17.02 -0.82 16.56
C GLU A 28 16.02 -1.84 17.10
N THR A 29 15.67 -1.68 18.37
CA THR A 29 14.75 -2.56 19.11
C THR A 29 13.33 -2.03 19.14
N SER A 30 13.04 -0.89 18.51
CA SER A 30 11.69 -0.36 18.44
C SER A 30 11.40 0.30 17.11
N SER A 31 10.18 0.12 16.63
CA SER A 31 9.61 0.82 15.49
C SER A 31 8.32 1.50 15.92
N ALA A 32 8.09 2.73 15.46
CA ALA A 32 6.86 3.46 15.70
C ALA A 32 6.36 4.03 14.38
N ASN A 33 5.07 3.90 14.13
CA ASN A 33 4.39 4.61 13.06
C ASN A 33 3.28 5.49 13.66
N LYS A 34 2.41 6.04 12.81
CA LYS A 34 1.39 7.01 13.21
C LYS A 34 0.41 6.47 14.27
N THR A 35 0.09 5.18 14.24
CA THR A 35 -0.99 4.59 15.07
C THR A 35 -0.58 3.29 15.78
N SER A 36 0.64 2.80 15.56
CA SER A 36 1.18 1.64 16.26
C SER A 36 2.66 1.75 16.61
N LYS A 37 3.06 1.02 17.65
CA LYS A 37 4.44 0.90 18.12
C LYS A 37 4.79 -0.56 18.40
N THR A 38 5.89 -1.02 17.83
CA THR A 38 6.46 -2.35 18.03
C THR A 38 7.77 -2.22 18.79
N VAL A 39 7.95 -3.00 19.86
CA VAL A 39 9.17 -3.05 20.67
C VAL A 39 9.62 -4.50 20.80
N LEU A 40 10.89 -4.75 20.48
CA LEU A 40 11.59 -6.01 20.69
C LEU A 40 12.40 -5.89 21.99
N ALA A 41 11.99 -6.62 23.03
CA ALA A 41 12.72 -6.72 24.29
C ALA A 41 13.17 -8.17 24.48
N SER A 42 14.46 -8.42 24.26
CA SER A 42 15.08 -9.75 24.33
C SER A 42 14.32 -10.78 23.49
N ASN A 43 13.43 -11.58 24.09
CA ASN A 43 12.66 -12.64 23.42
C ASN A 43 11.16 -12.30 23.28
N VAL A 44 10.75 -11.08 23.64
CA VAL A 44 9.36 -10.64 23.63
C VAL A 44 9.18 -9.54 22.59
N THR A 45 8.16 -9.71 21.75
CA THR A 45 7.66 -8.66 20.86
C THR A 45 6.40 -8.06 21.47
N LEU A 46 6.44 -6.78 21.80
CA LEU A 46 5.27 -6.01 22.24
C LEU A 46 4.80 -5.12 21.09
N THR A 47 3.55 -5.27 20.69
CA THR A 47 2.91 -4.42 19.67
C THR A 47 1.73 -3.68 20.28
N LEU A 48 1.78 -2.35 20.27
CA LEU A 48 0.71 -1.46 20.69
C LEU A 48 0.02 -0.94 19.43
N ASN A 49 -1.17 -1.46 19.09
CA ASN A 49 -1.87 -1.18 17.83
C ASN A 49 -3.39 -0.92 17.98
N ALA A 50 -3.86 -0.60 19.19
CA ALA A 50 -5.29 -0.43 19.46
C ALA A 50 -5.97 0.60 18.54
N GLU A 51 -5.29 1.72 18.22
CA GLU A 51 -5.80 2.72 17.29
C GLU A 51 -5.86 2.20 15.85
N THR A 52 -4.84 1.45 15.42
CA THR A 52 -4.84 0.80 14.11
C THR A 52 -6.02 -0.17 13.96
N GLU A 53 -6.27 -1.03 14.95
CA GLU A 53 -7.39 -1.99 14.90
C GLU A 53 -8.74 -1.27 14.83
N LYS A 54 -8.94 -0.24 15.66
CA LYS A 54 -10.14 0.61 15.58
C LYS A 54 -10.31 1.24 14.19
N ASN A 55 -9.23 1.75 13.61
CA ASN A 55 -9.27 2.37 12.28
C ASN A 55 -9.59 1.35 11.18
N LYS A 56 -9.13 0.10 11.30
CA LYS A 56 -9.51 -0.98 10.36
C LYS A 56 -11.02 -1.26 10.39
N GLU A 57 -11.61 -1.34 11.58
CA GLU A 57 -13.06 -1.54 11.71
C GLU A 57 -13.84 -0.37 11.09
N ILE A 58 -13.39 0.87 11.33
CA ILE A 58 -14.00 2.06 10.73
C ILE A 58 -13.90 2.01 9.21
N VAL A 59 -12.73 1.65 8.66
CA VAL A 59 -12.52 1.51 7.22
C VAL A 59 -13.45 0.45 6.64
N LEU A 60 -13.50 -0.74 7.23
CA LEU A 60 -14.34 -1.84 6.77
C LEU A 60 -15.82 -1.44 6.74
N ASN A 61 -16.33 -0.87 7.83
CA ASN A 61 -17.73 -0.47 7.94
C ASN A 61 -18.07 0.67 6.95
N SER A 62 -17.23 1.71 6.91
CA SER A 62 -17.46 2.87 6.04
C SER A 62 -17.40 2.49 4.56
N VAL A 63 -16.41 1.67 4.16
CA VAL A 63 -16.30 1.23 2.77
C VAL A 63 -17.49 0.35 2.39
N SER A 64 -17.95 -0.54 3.27
CA SER A 64 -19.15 -1.36 3.04
C SER A 64 -20.40 -0.50 2.82
N GLU A 65 -20.60 0.53 3.64
CA GLU A 65 -21.72 1.48 3.51
C GLU A 65 -21.65 2.26 2.20
N ILE A 66 -20.48 2.82 1.85
CA ILE A 66 -20.31 3.60 0.62
C ILE A 66 -20.56 2.72 -0.61
N VAL A 67 -19.93 1.54 -0.67
CA VAL A 67 -20.00 0.63 -1.83
C VAL A 67 -21.42 0.10 -2.03
N SER A 68 -22.12 -0.24 -0.94
CA SER A 68 -23.52 -0.67 -1.02
C SER A 68 -24.43 0.46 -1.50
N GLY A 69 -24.22 1.70 -1.04
CA GLY A 69 -24.95 2.88 -1.48
C GLY A 69 -24.80 3.17 -2.98
N VAL A 70 -23.59 3.02 -3.53
CA VAL A 70 -23.31 3.26 -4.96
C VAL A 70 -23.39 1.99 -5.82
N LYS A 71 -23.81 0.86 -5.25
CA LYS A 71 -23.93 -0.46 -5.92
C LYS A 71 -22.65 -0.87 -6.66
N ASN A 72 -21.49 -0.60 -6.06
CA ASN A 72 -20.18 -0.83 -6.66
C ASN A 72 -19.99 -0.20 -8.06
N ASN A 73 -20.54 1.00 -8.29
CA ASN A 73 -20.29 1.75 -9.51
C ASN A 73 -18.87 2.38 -9.48
N PRO A 74 -17.94 1.99 -10.37
CA PRO A 74 -16.55 2.45 -10.34
C PRO A 74 -16.41 3.97 -10.52
N TYR A 75 -17.28 4.58 -11.34
CA TYR A 75 -17.24 6.01 -11.62
C TYR A 75 -17.67 6.84 -10.40
N MET A 76 -18.68 6.36 -9.65
CA MET A 76 -19.11 7.02 -8.42
C MET A 76 -18.07 6.90 -7.31
N LEU A 77 -17.36 5.77 -7.23
CA LEU A 77 -16.24 5.61 -6.29
C LEU A 77 -15.09 6.58 -6.61
N LEU A 78 -14.76 6.78 -7.89
CA LEU A 78 -13.78 7.78 -8.30
C LEU A 78 -14.22 9.22 -8.03
N GLU A 79 -15.50 9.52 -8.22
CA GLU A 79 -16.04 10.83 -7.88
C GLU A 79 -15.97 11.08 -6.36
N TYR A 80 -16.25 10.07 -5.55
CA TYR A 80 -16.06 10.13 -4.10
C TYR A 80 -14.60 10.46 -3.73
N ILE A 81 -13.62 9.79 -4.36
CA ILE A 81 -12.19 10.06 -4.17
C ILE A 81 -11.86 11.52 -4.51
N LYS A 82 -12.40 12.02 -5.62
CA LYS A 82 -12.15 13.37 -6.12
C LYS A 82 -12.74 14.45 -5.21
N THR A 83 -13.96 14.24 -4.70
CA THR A 83 -14.62 15.16 -3.76
C THR A 83 -13.91 15.24 -2.42
N HIS A 84 -13.21 14.17 -2.02
CA HIS A 84 -12.36 14.14 -0.82
C HIS A 84 -10.93 14.66 -1.07
N GLY A 85 -10.70 15.34 -2.20
CA GLY A 85 -9.48 16.11 -2.47
C GLY A 85 -8.31 15.29 -3.03
N THR A 86 -8.53 14.01 -3.37
CA THR A 86 -7.50 13.20 -4.03
C THR A 86 -7.58 13.40 -5.55
N LYS A 87 -6.43 13.69 -6.18
CA LYS A 87 -6.36 13.93 -7.62
C LYS A 87 -6.63 12.63 -8.38
N VAL A 88 -7.49 12.69 -9.39
CA VAL A 88 -7.77 11.58 -10.32
C VAL A 88 -7.38 12.03 -11.71
N VAL A 89 -6.40 11.36 -12.31
CA VAL A 89 -5.86 11.66 -13.65
C VAL A 89 -6.13 10.47 -14.55
N LYS A 90 -6.67 10.75 -15.74
CA LYS A 90 -6.78 9.76 -16.81
C LYS A 90 -5.74 10.04 -17.88
N LEU A 91 -4.99 9.02 -18.29
CA LEU A 91 -3.92 9.11 -19.28
C LEU A 91 -4.06 7.99 -20.32
N PRO A 92 -3.88 8.25 -21.62
CA PRO A 92 -4.07 7.22 -22.66
C PRO A 92 -3.05 6.06 -22.62
N ASN A 93 -1.89 6.24 -21.98
CA ASN A 93 -0.85 5.21 -21.80
C ASN A 93 -0.42 5.12 -20.33
N ALA A 94 -1.39 5.11 -19.40
CA ALA A 94 -1.12 5.08 -17.96
C ALA A 94 -0.21 3.90 -17.57
N ASP A 95 -0.52 2.70 -18.05
CA ASP A 95 0.29 1.48 -17.90
C ASP A 95 1.78 1.66 -18.22
N LYS A 96 2.10 2.28 -19.36
CA LYS A 96 3.50 2.50 -19.79
C LYS A 96 4.19 3.56 -18.95
N ILE A 97 3.47 4.60 -18.56
CA ILE A 97 4.02 5.68 -17.74
C ILE A 97 4.34 5.14 -16.34
N LEU A 98 3.45 4.33 -15.77
CA LEU A 98 3.57 3.81 -14.40
C LEU A 98 4.58 2.67 -14.31
N SER A 99 4.63 1.77 -15.31
CA SER A 99 5.60 0.67 -15.32
C SER A 99 7.06 1.12 -15.30
N LEU A 100 7.38 2.31 -15.84
CA LEU A 100 8.72 2.91 -15.78
C LEU A 100 9.20 3.22 -14.35
N ILE A 101 8.27 3.46 -13.43
CA ILE A 101 8.54 3.69 -12.01
C ILE A 101 8.13 2.48 -11.14
N GLY A 102 7.80 1.36 -11.77
CA GLY A 102 7.33 0.15 -11.09
C GLY A 102 6.03 0.36 -10.33
N GLU A 103 5.14 1.22 -10.85
CA GLU A 103 3.77 1.39 -10.37
C GLU A 103 2.78 0.73 -11.34
N ASP A 104 1.63 0.33 -10.82
CA ASP A 104 0.48 -0.12 -11.61
C ASP A 104 -0.60 0.97 -11.63
N GLU A 105 -1.58 0.82 -12.51
CA GLU A 105 -2.77 1.70 -12.51
C GLU A 105 -3.48 1.67 -11.14
N GLY A 106 -4.31 2.69 -10.88
CA GLY A 106 -5.08 2.79 -9.63
C GLY A 106 -4.47 3.79 -8.65
N LEU A 107 -4.46 3.43 -7.36
CA LEU A 107 -3.94 4.28 -6.30
C LEU A 107 -2.41 4.28 -6.32
N VAL A 108 -1.83 5.43 -6.66
CA VAL A 108 -0.39 5.69 -6.51
C VAL A 108 -0.19 6.43 -5.19
N CYS A 109 0.56 5.83 -4.28
CA CYS A 109 0.90 6.41 -2.98
C CYS A 109 1.92 7.56 -3.13
N GLU A 110 2.28 8.21 -2.03
CA GLU A 110 3.32 9.24 -2.05
C GLU A 110 4.63 8.67 -2.61
N LEU A 111 5.19 9.34 -3.62
CA LEU A 111 6.50 9.05 -4.18
C LEU A 111 7.50 10.10 -3.74
N CYS A 112 8.77 9.71 -3.69
CA CYS A 112 9.89 10.59 -3.41
C CYS A 112 10.98 10.46 -4.49
N GLY A 113 11.76 11.52 -4.69
CA GLY A 113 12.91 11.53 -5.59
C GLY A 113 12.54 11.62 -7.08
N SER A 114 13.30 10.95 -7.93
CA SER A 114 13.14 11.00 -9.40
C SER A 114 11.81 10.42 -9.87
N GLU A 115 11.30 9.40 -9.18
CA GLU A 115 9.98 8.78 -9.46
C GLU A 115 8.86 9.82 -9.27
N ALA A 116 8.94 10.60 -8.18
CA ALA A 116 7.99 11.67 -7.91
C ALA A 116 8.09 12.82 -8.93
N PHE A 117 9.31 13.19 -9.31
CA PHE A 117 9.53 14.21 -10.32
C PHE A 117 8.93 13.79 -11.66
N TYR A 118 9.20 12.56 -12.07
CA TYR A 118 8.65 11.97 -13.29
C TYR A 118 7.11 12.00 -13.27
N ILE A 119 6.48 11.47 -12.21
CA ILE A 119 5.01 11.42 -12.18
C ILE A 119 4.37 12.80 -12.10
N ASN A 120 5.00 13.75 -11.41
CA ASN A 120 4.45 15.09 -11.25
C ASN A 120 4.43 15.86 -12.59
N ILE A 121 5.36 15.57 -13.51
CA ILE A 121 5.34 16.12 -14.87
C ILE A 121 4.16 15.56 -15.66
N PHE A 122 3.98 14.24 -15.70
CA PHE A 122 2.91 13.60 -16.48
C PHE A 122 1.50 13.87 -15.93
N THR A 123 1.41 14.26 -14.67
CA THR A 123 0.13 14.52 -14.01
C THR A 123 -0.19 16.00 -13.86
N ASP A 124 0.62 16.92 -14.39
CA ASP A 124 0.47 18.37 -14.18
C ASP A 124 0.38 18.74 -12.68
N SER A 125 1.21 18.11 -11.85
CA SER A 125 1.28 18.35 -10.40
C SER A 125 2.43 19.29 -10.02
N GLY A 126 3.18 19.81 -11.00
CA GLY A 126 4.26 20.78 -10.85
C GLY A 126 5.66 20.15 -10.76
N PHE A 127 6.69 20.96 -10.57
CA PHE A 127 8.07 20.49 -10.46
C PHE A 127 8.43 20.22 -8.99
N SER A 128 8.30 18.97 -8.54
CA SER A 128 8.60 18.56 -7.17
C SER A 128 9.17 17.14 -7.11
N PHE A 129 10.11 16.91 -6.19
CA PHE A 129 10.66 15.59 -5.86
C PHE A 129 9.82 14.85 -4.80
N LYS A 130 8.60 15.33 -4.53
CA LYS A 130 7.58 14.66 -3.73
C LYS A 130 6.24 14.72 -4.44
N SER A 131 5.53 13.61 -4.52
CA SER A 131 4.17 13.55 -5.09
C SER A 131 3.17 13.27 -3.97
N LYS A 132 2.00 13.88 -4.05
CA LYS A 132 0.88 13.51 -3.17
C LYS A 132 0.22 12.23 -3.70
N PRO A 133 -0.44 11.44 -2.84
CA PRO A 133 -1.23 10.31 -3.29
C PRO A 133 -2.27 10.73 -4.34
N MET A 134 -2.41 9.95 -5.39
CA MET A 134 -3.33 10.23 -6.50
C MET A 134 -3.78 8.95 -7.18
N PHE A 135 -4.88 9.04 -7.93
CA PHE A 135 -5.33 7.99 -8.82
C PHE A 135 -4.85 8.27 -10.24
N ILE A 136 -4.21 7.28 -10.85
CA ILE A 136 -3.78 7.33 -12.25
C ILE A 136 -4.37 6.11 -12.96
N LEU A 137 -5.20 6.35 -13.95
CA LEU A 137 -5.93 5.31 -14.67
C LEU A 137 -5.83 5.56 -16.18
N ARG A 138 -5.97 4.50 -16.97
CA ARG A 138 -6.11 4.68 -18.42
C ARG A 138 -7.48 5.22 -18.82
N ASP A 139 -7.54 5.78 -20.02
CA ASP A 139 -8.81 6.08 -20.69
C ASP A 139 -9.46 4.78 -21.17
N GLY A 140 -10.23 4.14 -20.29
CA GLY A 140 -10.94 2.90 -20.58
C GLY A 140 -12.00 2.57 -19.55
N GLU A 141 -12.67 1.44 -19.77
CA GLU A 141 -13.58 0.87 -18.78
C GLU A 141 -12.80 0.40 -17.55
N ILE A 142 -13.36 0.71 -16.38
CA ILE A 142 -12.77 0.36 -15.10
C ILE A 142 -13.48 -0.89 -14.60
N GLU A 143 -12.71 -1.96 -14.40
CA GLU A 143 -13.23 -3.20 -13.88
C GLU A 143 -13.73 -2.98 -12.42
N PRO A 144 -14.98 -3.34 -12.09
CA PRO A 144 -15.56 -3.00 -10.80
C PRO A 144 -14.89 -3.59 -9.56
N TYR A 145 -14.42 -4.83 -9.61
CA TYR A 145 -13.76 -5.44 -8.44
C TYR A 145 -12.35 -4.90 -8.22
N TYR A 146 -11.64 -4.58 -9.29
CA TYR A 146 -10.38 -3.88 -9.27
C TYR A 146 -10.54 -2.47 -8.69
N MET A 147 -11.56 -1.72 -9.11
CA MET A 147 -11.83 -0.42 -8.52
C MET A 147 -12.19 -0.53 -7.04
N LEU A 148 -12.94 -1.57 -6.65
CA LEU A 148 -13.30 -1.83 -5.27
C LEU A 148 -12.07 -2.07 -4.39
N HIS A 149 -11.13 -2.89 -4.88
CA HIS A 149 -9.84 -3.12 -4.24
C HIS A 149 -9.05 -1.82 -4.06
N GLN A 150 -8.93 -1.03 -5.13
CA GLN A 150 -8.22 0.26 -5.08
C GLN A 150 -8.91 1.28 -4.16
N PHE A 151 -10.24 1.30 -4.14
CA PHE A 151 -11.02 2.18 -3.28
C PHE A 151 -10.83 1.85 -1.80
N TYR A 152 -10.80 0.57 -1.44
CA TYR A 152 -10.51 0.13 -0.07
C TYR A 152 -9.13 0.63 0.38
N LYS A 153 -8.09 0.40 -0.45
CA LYS A 153 -6.72 0.87 -0.17
C LYS A 153 -6.67 2.39 0.00
N TRP A 154 -7.38 3.13 -0.85
CA TRP A 154 -7.45 4.58 -0.73
C TRP A 154 -8.13 5.04 0.55
N PHE A 155 -9.25 4.43 0.92
CA PHE A 155 -9.96 4.81 2.14
C PHE A 155 -9.14 4.49 3.39
N ALA A 156 -8.41 3.37 3.38
CA ALA A 156 -7.44 3.01 4.40
C ALA A 156 -6.33 4.06 4.55
N LEU A 157 -5.75 4.51 3.43
CA LEU A 157 -4.79 5.62 3.39
C LEU A 157 -5.41 6.92 3.93
N TYR A 158 -6.63 7.26 3.50
CA TYR A 158 -7.35 8.47 3.92
C TYR A 158 -7.63 8.48 5.43
N LYS A 159 -7.94 7.32 6.02
CA LYS A 159 -8.09 7.15 7.48
C LYS A 159 -6.77 7.05 8.23
N GLY A 160 -5.64 7.11 7.53
CA GLY A 160 -4.32 7.17 8.12
C GLY A 160 -3.82 5.83 8.67
N LEU A 161 -4.29 4.70 8.11
CA LEU A 161 -3.71 3.40 8.42
C LEU A 161 -2.23 3.35 7.97
N PRO A 162 -1.36 2.65 8.70
CA PRO A 162 0.04 2.48 8.32
C PRO A 162 0.17 1.52 7.13
N GLY A 163 1.36 1.54 6.51
CA GLY A 163 1.72 0.70 5.37
C GLY A 163 1.70 1.43 4.03
N PHE A 164 1.18 2.66 3.95
CA PHE A 164 1.12 3.45 2.72
C PHE A 164 2.23 4.49 2.55
N ASP A 165 3.19 4.55 3.47
CA ASP A 165 4.35 5.43 3.31
C ASP A 165 5.27 4.95 2.18
N TYR A 166 6.07 5.87 1.64
CA TYR A 166 6.93 5.62 0.48
C TYR A 166 7.86 4.41 0.67
N ASN A 167 8.49 4.28 1.84
CA ASN A 167 9.46 3.21 2.08
C ASN A 167 8.77 1.85 2.15
N SER A 168 7.66 1.75 2.89
CA SER A 168 6.85 0.53 2.99
C SER A 168 6.32 0.10 1.62
N GLN A 169 5.77 1.01 0.83
CA GLN A 169 5.24 0.70 -0.50
C GLN A 169 6.34 0.33 -1.49
N LYS A 170 7.49 1.00 -1.45
CA LYS A 170 8.65 0.64 -2.28
C LYS A 170 9.13 -0.78 -1.97
N LEU A 171 9.20 -1.12 -0.69
CA LEU A 171 9.63 -2.44 -0.25
C LEU A 171 8.61 -3.52 -0.62
N PHE A 172 7.33 -3.22 -0.42
CA PHE A 172 6.21 -4.09 -0.80
C PHE A 172 6.27 -4.44 -2.29
N LYS A 173 6.37 -3.43 -3.16
CA LYS A 173 6.45 -3.65 -4.62
C LYS A 173 7.71 -4.43 -5.04
N LYS A 174 8.85 -4.17 -4.40
CA LYS A 174 10.09 -4.93 -4.65
C LYS A 174 9.87 -6.44 -4.45
N TYR A 175 9.24 -6.82 -3.33
CA TYR A 175 9.02 -8.23 -3.00
C TYR A 175 7.75 -8.83 -3.62
N LEU A 176 6.78 -8.01 -4.01
CA LEU A 176 5.63 -8.46 -4.78
C LEU A 176 6.04 -8.90 -6.19
N ASN A 177 6.96 -8.16 -6.82
CA ASN A 177 7.40 -8.37 -8.19
C ASN A 177 8.62 -9.30 -8.33
N SER A 178 9.23 -9.72 -7.22
CA SER A 178 10.41 -10.59 -7.20
C SER A 178 10.22 -11.74 -6.20
N PRO A 179 10.21 -13.01 -6.66
CA PRO A 179 10.16 -14.16 -5.76
C PRO A 179 11.47 -14.35 -4.97
N ASP A 180 12.51 -13.59 -5.30
CA ASP A 180 13.77 -13.60 -4.59
C ASP A 180 13.67 -12.80 -3.28
N THR A 181 13.68 -13.53 -2.17
CA THR A 181 13.68 -12.97 -0.81
C THR A 181 15.07 -12.53 -0.35
N THR A 182 16.09 -12.69 -1.20
CA THR A 182 17.47 -12.29 -0.90
C THR A 182 17.52 -10.83 -0.45
N GLY A 183 18.12 -10.61 0.71
CA GLY A 183 18.29 -9.29 1.29
C GLY A 183 17.18 -8.85 2.24
N LEU A 184 16.17 -9.68 2.53
CA LEU A 184 15.22 -9.43 3.62
C LEU A 184 15.92 -9.18 4.95
N GLU A 185 16.99 -9.95 5.21
CA GLU A 185 17.83 -9.86 6.41
C GLU A 185 18.58 -8.52 6.54
N ASN A 186 18.68 -7.73 5.46
CA ASN A 186 19.37 -6.45 5.47
C ASN A 186 18.45 -5.27 5.86
N HIS A 187 17.15 -5.53 6.04
CA HIS A 187 16.19 -4.51 6.44
C HIS A 187 16.18 -4.29 7.96
N THR A 188 15.93 -3.04 8.34
CA THR A 188 15.72 -2.62 9.73
C THR A 188 14.40 -3.16 10.27
N LEU A 189 14.23 -3.15 11.59
CA LEU A 189 12.95 -3.49 12.21
C LEU A 189 11.81 -2.59 11.68
N GLU A 190 12.07 -1.29 11.52
CA GLU A 190 11.09 -0.34 11.02
C GLU A 190 10.64 -0.66 9.59
N GLU A 191 11.59 -0.92 8.69
CA GLU A 191 11.30 -1.31 7.31
C GLU A 191 10.49 -2.63 7.24
N MET A 192 10.82 -3.60 8.09
CA MET A 192 10.11 -4.88 8.15
C MET A 192 8.69 -4.73 8.71
N VAL A 193 8.50 -3.90 9.74
CA VAL A 193 7.16 -3.56 10.27
C VAL A 193 6.35 -2.83 9.21
N GLY A 194 6.94 -1.88 8.50
CA GLY A 194 6.30 -1.16 7.40
C GLY A 194 5.86 -2.08 6.26
N LEU A 195 6.74 -2.99 5.83
CA LEU A 195 6.42 -4.02 4.84
C LEU A 195 5.26 -4.90 5.29
N LYS A 196 5.27 -5.35 6.55
CA LYS A 196 4.19 -6.16 7.12
C LYS A 196 2.85 -5.42 7.09
N GLU A 197 2.84 -4.14 7.44
CA GLU A 197 1.63 -3.31 7.36
C GLU A 197 1.15 -3.13 5.92
N ALA A 198 2.06 -2.89 4.96
CA ALA A 198 1.71 -2.77 3.54
C ALA A 198 1.05 -4.05 3.00
N ILE A 199 1.62 -5.22 3.31
CA ILE A 199 1.05 -6.53 2.97
C ILE A 199 -0.33 -6.71 3.63
N ALA A 200 -0.46 -6.35 4.91
CA ALA A 200 -1.74 -6.46 5.62
C ALA A 200 -2.84 -5.62 4.97
N ARG A 201 -2.53 -4.37 4.57
CA ARG A 201 -3.50 -3.50 3.87
C ARG A 201 -3.93 -4.07 2.53
N ASP A 202 -3.01 -4.68 1.78
CA ASP A 202 -3.33 -5.30 0.49
C ASP A 202 -4.21 -6.54 0.67
N ASN A 203 -3.87 -7.41 1.62
CA ASN A 203 -4.71 -8.56 1.98
C ASN A 203 -6.11 -8.15 2.45
N GLU A 204 -6.22 -7.12 3.28
CA GLU A 204 -7.51 -6.58 3.73
C GLU A 204 -8.37 -6.11 2.55
N ALA A 205 -7.77 -5.45 1.55
CA ALA A 205 -8.46 -5.00 0.35
C ALA A 205 -8.89 -6.17 -0.55
N ILE A 206 -8.04 -7.21 -0.68
CA ILE A 206 -8.34 -8.44 -1.41
C ILE A 206 -9.52 -9.17 -0.73
N ASP A 207 -9.43 -9.39 0.57
CA ASP A 207 -10.44 -10.08 1.37
C ASP A 207 -11.78 -9.35 1.27
N PHE A 208 -11.76 -8.03 1.39
CA PHE A 208 -12.96 -7.22 1.22
C PHE A 208 -13.60 -7.42 -0.17
N THR A 209 -12.80 -7.34 -1.22
CA THR A 209 -13.27 -7.48 -2.61
C THR A 209 -13.85 -8.88 -2.87
N VAL A 210 -13.16 -9.93 -2.39
CA VAL A 210 -13.59 -11.33 -2.52
C VAL A 210 -14.88 -11.57 -1.74
N ASN A 211 -14.99 -11.06 -0.51
CA ASN A 211 -16.19 -11.21 0.31
C ASN A 211 -17.37 -10.44 -0.29
N TYR A 212 -17.13 -9.25 -0.86
CA TYR A 212 -18.15 -8.50 -1.58
C TYR A 212 -18.65 -9.29 -2.80
N ALA A 213 -17.76 -9.83 -3.64
CA ALA A 213 -18.13 -10.65 -4.79
C ALA A 213 -18.98 -11.88 -4.38
N LYS A 214 -18.55 -12.60 -3.34
CA LYS A 214 -19.30 -13.73 -2.76
C LYS A 214 -20.69 -13.32 -2.27
N SER A 215 -20.83 -12.14 -1.67
CA SER A 215 -22.11 -11.64 -1.17
C SER A 215 -23.12 -11.37 -2.29
N ILE A 216 -22.64 -10.85 -3.43
CA ILE A 216 -23.47 -10.60 -4.62
C ILE A 216 -23.92 -11.92 -5.25
N ASP A 217 -23.01 -12.89 -5.40
CA ASP A 217 -23.35 -14.20 -5.98
C ASP A 217 -24.27 -15.01 -5.06
N GLY A 218 -24.03 -14.99 -3.75
CA GLY A 218 -24.93 -15.55 -2.75
C GLY A 218 -26.33 -14.92 -2.83
N SER A 219 -26.41 -13.60 -2.92
CA SER A 219 -27.67 -12.87 -3.07
C SER A 219 -28.41 -13.23 -4.35
N LYS A 220 -27.70 -13.36 -5.48
CA LYS A 220 -28.29 -13.83 -6.75
C LYS A 220 -28.84 -15.25 -6.62
N ASN A 221 -28.12 -16.15 -5.95
CA ASN A 221 -28.57 -17.53 -5.74
C ASN A 221 -29.83 -17.60 -4.87
N VAL A 222 -29.90 -16.82 -3.80
CA VAL A 222 -31.10 -16.71 -2.96
C VAL A 222 -32.28 -16.12 -3.75
N LEU A 223 -32.06 -15.03 -4.49
CA LEU A 223 -33.10 -14.44 -5.35
C LEU A 223 -33.60 -15.40 -6.42
N ASN A 224 -32.70 -16.17 -7.05
CA ASN A 224 -33.05 -17.18 -8.04
C ASN A 224 -33.84 -18.35 -7.41
N LYS A 225 -33.51 -18.75 -6.19
CA LYS A 225 -34.27 -19.75 -5.43
C LYS A 225 -35.68 -19.24 -5.10
N ILE A 226 -35.82 -18.02 -4.59
CA ILE A 226 -37.11 -17.38 -4.32
C ILE A 226 -37.94 -17.24 -5.59
N LYS A 227 -37.34 -16.85 -6.73
CA LYS A 227 -38.06 -16.79 -8.01
C LYS A 227 -38.53 -18.17 -8.48
N ARG A 228 -37.74 -19.22 -8.30
CA ARG A 228 -38.12 -20.59 -8.69
C ARG A 228 -39.19 -21.19 -7.77
N GLU A 229 -39.07 -20.99 -6.45
CA GLU A 229 -40.02 -21.49 -5.46
C GLU A 229 -41.30 -20.64 -5.40
N GLY A 230 -41.21 -19.33 -5.63
CA GLY A 230 -42.34 -18.40 -5.70
C GLY A 230 -43.07 -18.39 -7.04
N SER A 231 -42.52 -19.01 -8.09
CA SER A 231 -43.25 -19.25 -9.35
C SER A 231 -44.02 -20.58 -9.34
N ALA A 232 -43.94 -21.36 -8.25
CA ALA A 232 -44.78 -22.53 -8.03
C ALA A 232 -46.03 -22.11 -7.24
N GLY A 233 -46.95 -21.40 -7.92
CA GLY A 233 -48.24 -21.07 -7.32
C GLY A 233 -48.97 -19.86 -7.90
N ILE A 234 -49.16 -19.80 -9.22
CA ILE A 234 -50.43 -19.43 -9.89
C ILE A 234 -50.54 -20.26 -11.16
#